data_AF-A0A1V5QJ59-F1
#
_entry.id   AF-A0A1V5QJ59-F1
#
_cell.length_a   1.000
_cell.length_b   1.000
_cell.length_c   1.000
_cell.angle_alpha   90.00
_cell.angle_beta   90.00
_cell.angle_gamma   90.00
#
_symmetry.space_group_name_H-M   'P 1'
#
loop_
_entity.id
_entity.type
_entity.pdbx_description
1 polymer ?
#
loop_
_entity_poly.entity_id
_entity_poly.type
_entity_poly.pdbx_seq_one_letter_code
_entity_poly.pdbx_strand_id
1 'polypeptide(L)'
;MVFDSDIVRDILQRVVEAAQREGSFTETMAIQIERQVRRDWGGTEPYIRCDVESRIIDRNDKIIEAWDSGQKDVRQLAQRFGLSPRQVRRIVYG
;
A
#
# COMPACT_ATOMS: atom_id res chain seq x y z
N MET A 1 18.79 3.01 -15.54
CA MET A 1 17.46 2.38 -15.52
C MET A 1 16.91 2.69 -14.14
N VAL A 2 15.88 3.54 -14.05
CA VAL A 2 15.29 3.91 -12.75
C VAL A 2 14.27 2.84 -12.45
N PHE A 3 14.61 1.94 -11.53
CA PHE A 3 13.63 1.02 -10.96
C PHE A 3 12.72 1.87 -10.07
N ASP A 4 11.40 1.74 -10.24
CA ASP A 4 10.49 2.25 -9.22
C ASP A 4 10.86 1.57 -7.88
N SER A 5 10.71 2.27 -6.76
CA SER A 5 10.99 1.71 -5.43
C SER A 5 10.07 0.54 -5.05
N ASP A 6 9.00 0.30 -5.83
CA ASP A 6 8.03 -0.77 -5.64
C ASP A 6 7.99 -1.74 -6.83
N ILE A 7 8.31 -3.00 -6.57
CA ILE A 7 8.34 -4.09 -7.57
C ILE A 7 6.97 -4.35 -8.19
N VAL A 8 5.88 -4.19 -7.42
CA VAL A 8 4.52 -4.41 -7.94
C VAL A 8 4.18 -3.34 -8.95
N ARG A 9 4.55 -2.09 -8.67
CA ARG A 9 4.32 -0.97 -9.58
C ARG A 9 5.15 -1.11 -10.86
N ASP A 10 6.42 -1.54 -10.75
CA ASP A 10 7.26 -1.85 -11.92
C ASP A 10 6.65 -2.96 -12.80
N ILE A 11 6.17 -4.06 -12.20
CA ILE A 11 5.49 -5.14 -12.94
C ILE A 11 4.26 -4.59 -13.68
N LEU A 12 3.39 -3.86 -13.00
CA LEU A 12 2.15 -3.34 -13.58
C LEU A 12 2.43 -2.35 -14.72
N GLN A 13 3.44 -1.49 -14.56
CA GLN A 13 3.85 -0.57 -15.62
C GLN A 13 4.30 -1.34 -16.86
N ARG A 14 5.16 -2.35 -16.72
CA ARG A 14 5.63 -3.18 -17.84
C ARG A 14 4.48 -3.91 -18.54
N VAL A 15 3.48 -4.38 -17.79
CA VAL A 15 2.27 -5.01 -18.35
C VAL A 15 1.46 -4.02 -19.17
N VAL A 16 1.22 -2.81 -18.65
CA VAL A 16 0.48 -1.76 -19.36
C VAL A 16 1.22 -1.35 -20.64
N GLU A 17 2.53 -1.13 -20.56
CA GLU A 17 3.35 -0.80 -21.73
C GLU A 17 3.33 -1.90 -22.79
N ALA A 18 3.39 -3.17 -22.38
CA ALA A 18 3.26 -4.32 -23.27
C ALA A 18 1.87 -4.37 -23.94
N ALA A 19 0.80 -4.22 -23.17
CA ALA A 19 -0.57 -4.24 -23.68
C ALA A 19 -0.86 -3.10 -24.66
N GLN A 20 -0.33 -1.90 -24.40
CA GLN A 20 -0.49 -0.73 -25.27
C GLN A 20 0.26 -0.87 -26.59
N ARG A 21 1.42 -1.54 -26.59
CA ARG A 21 2.27 -1.68 -27.78
C ARG A 21 1.69 -2.64 -28.80
N GLU A 22 1.12 -3.75 -28.36
CA GLU A 22 0.68 -4.85 -29.25
C GLU A 22 -0.85 -4.97 -29.34
N GLY A 23 -1.61 -4.11 -28.65
CA GLY A 23 -3.07 -4.07 -28.67
C GLY A 23 -3.75 -5.26 -27.96
N SER A 24 -3.00 -6.31 -27.63
CA SER A 24 -3.44 -7.44 -26.81
C SER A 24 -2.29 -7.89 -25.90
N PHE A 25 -2.63 -8.32 -24.69
CA PHE A 25 -1.67 -8.85 -23.72
C PHE A 25 -1.74 -10.38 -23.71
N THR A 26 -0.63 -11.04 -24.06
CA THR A 26 -0.58 -12.51 -24.16
C THR A 26 0.17 -13.12 -22.99
N GLU A 27 -0.07 -14.41 -22.73
CA GLU A 27 0.63 -15.17 -21.69
C GLU A 27 2.16 -15.18 -21.91
N THR A 28 2.61 -15.28 -23.16
CA THR A 28 4.03 -15.24 -23.51
C THR A 28 4.69 -13.92 -23.08
N MET A 29 3.98 -12.81 -23.23
CA MET A 29 4.46 -11.49 -22.77
C MET A 29 4.52 -11.43 -21.25
N ALA A 30 3.54 -12.00 -20.55
CA ALA A 30 3.55 -12.07 -19.09
C ALA A 30 4.78 -12.85 -18.57
N ILE A 31 5.08 -14.01 -19.16
CA ILE A 31 6.27 -14.81 -18.83
C ILE A 31 7.56 -14.03 -19.11
N GLN A 32 7.61 -13.28 -20.21
CA GLN A 32 8.78 -12.46 -20.54
C GLN A 32 9.00 -11.33 -19.53
N ILE A 33 7.93 -10.62 -19.13
CA ILE A 33 8.00 -9.56 -18.12
C ILE A 33 8.45 -10.13 -16.78
N GLU A 34 7.91 -11.28 -16.36
CA GLU A 34 8.30 -11.94 -15.11
C GLU A 34 9.81 -12.25 -15.08
N ARG A 35 10.35 -12.82 -16.16
CA ARG A 35 11.78 -13.12 -16.27
C ARG A 35 12.65 -11.87 -16.23
N GLN A 36 12.20 -10.77 -16.83
CA GLN A 36 12.91 -9.49 -16.80
C GLN A 36 12.91 -8.92 -15.37
N VAL A 37 11.76 -8.89 -14.71
CA VAL A 37 11.64 -8.38 -13.34
C VAL A 37 12.50 -9.19 -12.37
N ARG A 38 12.50 -10.52 -12.44
CA ARG A 38 13.38 -11.38 -11.62
C ARG A 38 14.87 -11.07 -11.79
N ARG A 39 15.28 -10.79 -13.03
CA ARG A 39 16.67 -10.45 -13.36
C ARG A 39 17.04 -9.08 -12.80
N ASP A 40 16.13 -8.11 -12.96
CA ASP A 40 16.37 -6.72 -12.63
C ASP A 40 16.34 -6.45 -11.11
N TRP A 41 15.43 -7.12 -10.39
CA TRP A 41 15.24 -6.97 -8.94
C TRP A 41 16.05 -7.96 -8.09
N GLY A 42 16.75 -8.89 -8.73
CA GLY A 42 17.68 -9.81 -8.07
C GLY A 42 17.02 -10.77 -7.07
N GLY A 43 16.27 -11.76 -7.54
CA GLY A 43 15.83 -12.84 -6.64
C GLY A 43 14.85 -13.87 -7.18
N THR A 44 14.76 -14.98 -6.43
CA THR A 44 13.74 -16.03 -6.57
C THR A 44 12.43 -15.63 -5.87
N GLU A 45 12.47 -14.74 -4.87
CA GLU A 45 11.30 -14.23 -4.13
C GLU A 45 11.53 -12.77 -3.69
N PRO A 46 10.74 -11.81 -4.18
CA PRO A 46 10.79 -10.44 -3.69
C PRO A 46 10.04 -10.28 -2.36
N TYR A 47 10.65 -9.58 -1.40
CA TYR A 47 9.95 -9.18 -0.17
C TYR A 47 9.04 -7.97 -0.45
N ILE A 48 7.73 -8.21 -0.56
CA ILE A 48 6.73 -7.14 -0.70
C ILE A 48 6.32 -6.69 0.71
N ARG A 49 6.77 -5.50 1.11
CA ARG A 49 6.40 -4.92 2.40
C ARG A 49 4.91 -4.59 2.37
N CYS A 50 4.11 -5.25 3.21
CA CYS A 50 2.76 -4.78 3.48
C CYS A 50 2.88 -3.36 4.05
N ASP A 51 2.22 -2.40 3.42
CA ASP A 51 2.24 -1.00 3.84
C ASP A 51 1.38 -0.81 5.09
N VAL A 52 1.89 -1.33 6.21
CA VAL A 52 1.31 -1.18 7.54
C VAL A 52 1.27 0.31 7.91
N GLU A 53 2.20 1.11 7.37
CA GLU A 53 2.30 2.54 7.60
C GLU A 53 1.13 3.29 6.98
N SER A 54 0.80 3.06 5.70
CA SER A 54 -0.41 3.62 5.07
C SER A 54 -1.70 3.23 5.79
N ARG A 55 -1.84 1.97 6.23
CA ARG A 55 -3.01 1.55 7.01
C ARG A 55 -3.10 2.23 8.38
N ILE A 56 -1.96 2.53 9.01
CA ILE A 56 -1.91 3.25 10.29
C ILE A 56 -2.29 4.72 10.06
N ILE A 57 -1.76 5.35 9.01
CA ILE A 57 -2.06 6.73 8.63
C ILE A 57 -3.56 6.88 8.34
N ASP A 58 -4.12 6.05 7.44
CA ASP A 58 -5.54 6.06 7.10
C ASP A 58 -6.47 5.90 8.31
N ARG A 59 -6.07 5.06 9.28
CA ARG A 59 -6.84 4.86 10.52
C ARG A 59 -6.74 6.09 11.43
N ASN A 60 -5.55 6.66 11.58
CA ASN A 60 -5.34 7.81 12.44
C ASN A 60 -6.08 9.03 11.92
N ASP A 61 -6.08 9.25 10.60
CA ASP A 61 -6.82 10.34 9.96
C ASP A 61 -8.32 10.22 10.23
N LYS A 62 -8.89 9.01 10.12
CA LYS A 62 -10.29 8.74 10.48
C LYS A 62 -10.60 8.98 11.96
N ILE A 63 -9.62 8.78 12.84
CA ILE A 63 -9.79 9.06 14.28
C ILE A 63 -9.79 10.56 14.53
N ILE A 64 -8.92 11.32 13.85
CA ILE A 64 -8.86 12.78 13.93
C ILE A 64 -10.14 13.39 13.35
N GLU A 65 -10.60 12.94 12.18
CA GLU A 65 -11.85 13.40 11.57
C GLU A 65 -13.08 13.12 12.48
N ALA A 66 -13.16 11.92 13.06
CA ALA A 66 -14.22 11.59 14.02
C ALA A 66 -14.16 12.46 15.27
N TRP A 67 -12.94 12.78 15.75
CA TRP A 67 -12.75 13.71 16.85
C TRP A 67 -13.25 15.11 16.48
N ASP A 68 -12.85 15.64 15.33
CA ASP A 68 -13.15 17.01 14.88
C ASP A 68 -14.63 17.22 14.54
N SER A 69 -15.30 16.18 14.04
CA SER A 69 -16.75 16.16 13.82
C SER A 69 -17.60 16.12 15.11
N GLY A 70 -16.95 16.09 16.29
CA GLY A 70 -17.61 16.23 17.59
C GLY A 70 -17.71 14.95 18.41
N GLN A 71 -17.23 13.80 17.92
CA GLN A 71 -17.14 12.57 18.71
C GLN A 71 -15.94 12.65 19.68
N LYS A 72 -16.10 13.40 20.77
CA LYS A 72 -15.04 13.66 21.77
C LYS A 72 -14.89 12.57 22.84
N ASP A 73 -15.54 11.41 22.68
CA ASP A 73 -15.42 10.28 23.62
C ASP A 73 -14.31 9.30 23.18
N VAL A 74 -13.18 9.38 23.90
CA VAL A 74 -12.00 8.54 23.71
C VAL A 74 -12.30 7.05 23.86
N ARG A 75 -13.20 6.65 24.77
CA ARG A 75 -13.49 5.22 25.00
C ARG A 75 -14.28 4.63 23.84
N GLN A 76 -15.24 5.39 23.30
CA GLN A 76 -16.00 4.98 22.13
C GLN A 76 -15.12 4.87 20.89
N LEU A 77 -14.23 5.85 20.66
CA LEU A 77 -13.26 5.79 19.56
C LEU A 77 -12.31 4.60 19.72
N ALA A 78 -11.79 4.35 20.93
CA ALA A 78 -10.94 3.21 21.22
C ALA A 78 -11.61 1.88 20.88
N GLN A 79 -12.87 1.70 21.28
CA GLN A 79 -13.65 0.49 20.96
C GLN A 79 -13.91 0.36 19.45
N ARG A 80 -14.29 1.46 18.78
CA ARG A 80 -14.61 1.48 17.35
C ARG A 80 -13.42 1.13 16.46
N PHE A 81 -12.23 1.61 16.82
CA PHE A 81 -11.01 1.42 16.02
C PHE A 81 -10.09 0.31 16.55
N GLY A 82 -10.50 -0.41 17.60
CA GLY A 82 -9.73 -1.52 18.18
C GLY A 82 -8.41 -1.08 18.82
N LEU A 83 -8.38 0.13 19.40
CA LEU A 83 -7.19 0.74 19.99
C LEU A 83 -7.32 0.85 21.50
N SER A 84 -6.19 1.00 22.19
CA SER A 84 -6.22 1.40 23.59
C SER A 84 -6.62 2.88 23.73
N PRO A 85 -7.33 3.29 24.80
CA PRO A 85 -7.63 4.70 25.06
C PRO A 85 -6.39 5.60 25.11
N ARG A 86 -5.25 5.05 25.54
CA ARG A 86 -3.96 5.75 25.54
C ARG A 86 -3.48 6.07 24.12
N GLN A 87 -3.67 5.14 23.19
CA GLN A 87 -3.24 5.31 21.80
C GLN A 87 -4.14 6.30 21.06
N VAL A 88 -5.45 6.29 21.31
CA VAL A 88 -6.37 7.33 20.79
C VAL A 88 -5.98 8.71 21.29
N ARG A 89 -5.67 8.86 22.60
CA ARG A 89 -5.17 10.13 23.14
C ARG A 89 -3.88 10.59 22.47
N ARG A 90 -2.95 9.67 22.19
CA ARG A 90 -1.71 10.00 21.48
C ARG A 90 -1.97 10.51 20.06
N ILE A 91 -2.96 9.94 19.36
CA ILE A 91 -3.29 10.33 17.97
C ILE A 91 -3.98 11.70 17.92
N VAL A 92 -4.80 12.02 18.92
CA VAL A 92 -5.61 13.24 18.94
C VAL A 92 -4.88 14.45 19.56
N TYR A 93 -4.00 14.22 20.53
CA TYR A 93 -3.31 15.29 21.28
C TYR A 93 -1.81 15.34 21.05
N GLY A 94 -1.22 14.34 20.38
CA GLY A 94 0.19 14.28 20.03
C GLY A 94 0.38 14.70 18.59
#